data_AF-A0A4U7JJ54-F1
#
_entry.id   AF-A0A4U7JJ54-F1
#
_cell.length_a   1.000
_cell.length_b   1.000
_cell.length_c   1.000
_cell.angle_alpha   90.00
_cell.angle_beta   90.00
_cell.angle_gamma   90.00
#
_symmetry.space_group_name_H-M   'P 1'
#
loop_
_entity.id
_entity.type
_entity.pdbx_description
1 polymer ?
#
loop_
_entity_poly.entity_id
_entity_poly.type
_entity_poly.pdbx_seq_one_letter_code
_entity_poly.pdbx_strand_id
1 'polypeptide(L)' 'MLLTPKDVKEYLDISHDQVYRLFRSKKFPAERSGKGKYIIPKPRFLKWLGVENN' A
#
# COMPACT_ATOMS: atom_id res chain seq x y z
N MET A 1 2.24 9.99 7.46
CA MET A 1 2.95 8.70 7.66
C MET A 1 2.94 7.92 6.34
N LEU A 2 4.08 7.34 5.95
CA LEU A 2 4.20 6.47 4.77
C LEU A 2 4.13 5.01 5.23
N LEU A 3 3.41 4.18 4.48
CA LEU A 3 3.32 2.74 4.69
C LEU A 3 4.20 2.02 3.68
N THR A 4 4.92 1.01 4.15
CA THR A 4 5.70 0.07 3.33
C THR A 4 4.87 -1.17 3.02
N PRO A 5 5.33 -2.06 2.13
CA PRO A 5 4.72 -3.37 1.92
C PRO A 5 4.54 -4.15 3.23
N LYS A 6 5.50 -4.05 4.15
CA LYS A 6 5.40 -4.72 5.45
C LYS A 6 4.23 -4.18 6.27
N ASP A 7 4.07 -2.86 6.34
CA ASP A 7 2.95 -2.27 7.09
C ASP A 7 1.61 -2.69 6.46
N VAL A 8 1.48 -2.59 5.12
CA VAL A 8 0.25 -2.98 4.41
C VAL A 8 -0.06 -4.47 4.58
N LYS A 9 0.98 -5.32 4.66
CA LYS A 9 0.83 -6.74 5.00
C LYS A 9 0.11 -6.93 6.33
N GLU A 10 0.56 -6.19 7.35
CA GLU A 10 0.02 -6.27 8.71
C GLU A 10 -1.38 -5.64 8.79
N TYR A 11 -1.64 -4.56 8.04
CA TYR A 11 -2.97 -3.94 7.97
C TYR A 11 -4.02 -4.83 7.31
N LEU A 12 -3.64 -5.56 6.26
CA LEU A 12 -4.57 -6.39 5.46
C LEU A 12 -4.55 -7.87 5.85
N ASP A 13 -3.64 -8.27 6.75
CA ASP A 13 -3.37 -9.66 7.15
C ASP A 13 -3.21 -10.63 5.96
N ILE A 14 -2.46 -10.20 4.93
CA ILE A 14 -2.22 -10.98 3.71
C ILE A 14 -0.78 -11.49 3.63
N SER A 15 -0.53 -12.46 2.76
CA SER A 15 0.81 -13.00 2.54
C SER A 15 1.75 -12.00 1.86
N HIS A 16 3.06 -12.20 2.02
CA HIS A 16 4.09 -11.36 1.39
C HIS A 16 3.93 -11.31 -0.14
N ASP A 17 3.66 -12.44 -0.79
CA ASP A 17 3.42 -12.49 -2.23
C ASP A 17 2.20 -11.65 -2.63
N GLN A 18 1.09 -11.79 -1.91
CA GLN A 18 -0.13 -11.03 -2.18
C GLN A 18 0.11 -9.52 -2.05
N VAL A 19 0.86 -9.08 -1.04
CA VAL A 19 1.25 -7.66 -0.91
C VAL A 19 2.06 -7.21 -2.11
N TYR A 20 3.10 -7.93 -2.50
CA TYR A 20 3.94 -7.49 -3.63
C TYR A 20 3.17 -7.52 -4.96
N ARG A 21 2.22 -8.43 -5.14
CA ARG A 21 1.28 -8.41 -6.27
C ARG A 21 0.37 -7.19 -6.22
N LEU A 22 -0.15 -6.84 -5.05
CA LEU A 22 -0.96 -5.63 -4.84
C LEU A 22 -0.17 -4.36 -5.19
N PHE A 23 1.05 -4.21 -4.69
CA PHE A 23 1.92 -3.07 -4.97
C PHE A 23 2.39 -2.96 -6.43
N ARG A 24 2.34 -4.06 -7.20
CA ARG A 24 2.59 -4.05 -8.65
C ARG A 24 1.32 -3.79 -9.47
N SER A 25 0.14 -3.84 -8.85
CA SER A 25 -1.14 -3.63 -9.54
C SER A 25 -1.34 -2.16 -9.86
N LYS A 26 -1.80 -1.87 -11.10
CA LYS A 26 -2.14 -0.50 -11.53
C LYS A 26 -3.30 0.12 -10.74
N LYS A 27 -4.10 -0.70 -10.04
CA LYS A 27 -5.25 -0.24 -9.24
C LYS A 27 -4.87 0.12 -7.80
N PHE A 28 -3.67 -0.25 -7.35
CA PHE A 28 -3.22 0.07 -6.00
C PHE A 28 -2.41 1.37 -6.02
N PRO A 29 -2.74 2.38 -5.20
CA PRO A 29 -2.22 3.72 -5.38
C PRO A 29 -0.87 3.91 -4.64
N ALA A 30 0.02 2.95 -4.81
CA ALA A 30 1.38 2.98 -4.29
C ALA A 30 2.36 3.67 -5.24
N GLU A 31 3.43 4.18 -4.67
CA GLU A 31 4.51 4.89 -5.35
C GLU A 31 5.82 4.14 -5.17
N ARG A 32 6.68 4.20 -6.20
CA ARG A 32 8.08 3.81 -6.06
C ARG A 32 8.87 5.01 -5.57
N SER A 33 9.43 4.90 -4.37
CA SER A 33 10.46 5.82 -3.90
C SER A 33 11.73 5.66 -4.75
N GLY A 34 12.51 6.73 -4.92
CA GLY A 34 13.65 6.81 -5.84
C GLY A 34 14.75 5.75 -5.65
N LYS A 35 14.73 4.97 -4.56
CA LYS A 35 15.62 3.81 -4.33
C LYS A 35 14.98 2.46 -4.70
N GLY A 36 13.93 2.45 -5.52
CA GLY A 36 13.21 1.24 -5.93
C GLY A 36 12.31 0.63 -4.85
N LYS A 37 12.11 1.33 -3.73
CA LYS A 37 11.25 0.88 -2.63
C LYS A 37 9.79 1.25 -2.92
N TYR A 38 8.88 0.31 -2.71
CA TYR A 38 7.45 0.60 -2.73
C TYR A 38 7.02 1.28 -1.44
N ILE A 39 6.23 2.34 -1.56
CA ILE A 39 5.64 3.07 -0.44
C ILE A 39 4.22 3.52 -0.82
N ILE A 40 3.36 3.75 0.17
CA ILE A 40 2.05 4.36 -0.03
C ILE A 40 1.77 5.34 1.11
N PRO A 41 1.37 6.60 0.84
CA PRO A 41 0.91 7.49 1.90
C PRO A 41 -0.29 6.91 2.64
N LYS A 42 -0.27 6.91 3.98
CA LYS A 42 -1.37 6.37 4.81
C LYS A 42 -2.75 6.94 4.44
N PRO A 43 -2.94 8.24 4.19
CA PRO A 43 -4.24 8.77 3.77
C PRO A 43 -4.72 8.17 2.43
N ARG A 44 -3.79 7.98 1.49
CA ARG A 44 -4.10 7.38 0.18
C ARG A 44 -4.48 5.91 0.31
N PHE A 45 -3.84 5.19 1.23
CA PHE A 45 -4.21 3.82 1.57
C PHE A 45 -5.60 3.73 2.20
N LEU A 46 -5.92 4.59 3.18
CA LEU A 46 -7.24 4.63 3.83
C LEU A 46 -8.36 5.00 2.85
N LYS A 47 -8.11 5.97 1.97
CA LYS A 47 -9.02 6.33 0.88
C LYS A 47 -9.25 5.17 -0.08
N TRP A 48 -8.21 4.43 -0.46
CA TRP A 48 -8.33 3.23 -1.28
C TRP A 48 -9.10 2.11 -0.60
N LEU A 49 -8.92 1.96 0.71
CA LEU A 49 -9.66 0.99 1.53
C LEU A 49 -11.14 1.38 1.71
N GLY A 50 -11.53 2.61 1.33
CA GLY A 50 -12.88 3.13 1.52
C GLY A 50 -13.20 3.52 2.96
N VAL A 51 -12.18 3.61 3.83
CA VAL A 51 -12.34 3.98 5.25
C VAL A 51 -12.47 5.50 5.41
N GLU A 52 -11.88 6.28 4.50
CA GLU A 52 -11.96 7.74 4.50
C GLU A 52 -12.94 8.21 3.42
N ASN A 53 -14.18 8.48 3.83
CA ASN A 53 -15.24 9.15 3.05
C ASN A 53 -15.65 10.44 3.76
N ASN A 54 -14.74 11.40 3.93
CA ASN A 54 -15.04 12.84 4.12
C ASN A 54 -13.75 13.63 4.33
#